data_AF-A0A6G7SY76-F1
#
_entry.id   AF-A0A6G7SY76-F1
#
_cell.length_a   1.000
_cell.length_b   1.000
_cell.length_c   1.000
_cell.angle_alpha   90.00
_cell.angle_beta   90.00
_cell.angle_gamma   90.00
#
_symmetry.space_group_name_H-M   'P 1'
#
loop_
_entity.id
_entity.type
_entity.pdbx_description
1 polymer ?
#
loop_
_entity_poly.entity_id
_entity_poly.type
_entity_poly.pdbx_seq_one_letter_code
_entity_poly.pdbx_strand_id
1 'polypeptide(L)'
;MKAKTVLPAVAMTAVSMVLTLAVVVMWLGVAVPWMVALVVGLGIDGGWLATLAYERRLAAQGDHSTPVTVVGWAFGAVATGVLVAHALTSSSPAAWLAVSWFPLAAKALWLVHGLWEGTALTVTALESIRGIQQEARDEAAVARARLRSEAATEETRLTAVTGAGARVARVQAETAKTLSKAWSTLETTRASEETGKALTSVTTPVTVGVTPRWELPVWGPSEAVRTPALEAAPALTDDALDAVVEEIRTSRTPPLSYREMSARFRAAGHSASELRLRAAWKRVAA
;
A
#
# COMPACT_ATOMS: atom_id res chain seq x y z
N MET A 1 4.33 20.07 -30.20
CA MET A 1 3.09 19.73 -30.94
C MET A 1 3.06 20.53 -32.24
N LYS A 2 3.08 19.88 -33.41
CA LYS A 2 2.89 20.63 -34.68
C LYS A 2 1.39 20.89 -34.83
N ALA A 3 0.93 22.10 -34.53
CA ALA A 3 -0.49 22.51 -34.62
C ALA A 3 -1.17 22.14 -35.96
N LYS A 4 -0.39 21.98 -37.03
CA LYS A 4 -0.86 21.62 -38.37
C LYS A 4 -1.51 20.23 -38.45
N THR A 5 -1.16 19.28 -37.60
CA THR A 5 -1.63 17.88 -37.73
C THR A 5 -2.95 17.61 -36.99
N VAL A 6 -3.29 18.45 -36.01
CA VAL A 6 -4.54 18.36 -35.22
C VAL A 6 -5.71 19.09 -35.93
N LEU A 7 -5.39 20.07 -36.77
CA LEU A 7 -6.35 20.99 -37.39
C LEU A 7 -7.53 20.28 -38.10
N PRO A 8 -7.33 19.21 -38.90
CA PRO A 8 -8.43 18.52 -39.55
C PRO A 8 -9.40 17.86 -38.55
N ALA A 9 -8.87 17.23 -37.50
CA ALA A 9 -9.68 16.57 -36.47
C ALA A 9 -10.52 17.58 -35.69
N VAL A 10 -9.93 18.72 -35.31
CA VAL A 10 -10.66 19.79 -34.62
C VAL A 10 -11.72 20.42 -35.52
N ALA A 11 -11.38 20.72 -36.77
CA ALA A 11 -12.34 21.28 -37.72
C ALA A 11 -13.53 20.34 -37.95
N MET A 12 -13.25 19.05 -38.15
CA MET A 12 -14.30 18.04 -38.35
C MET A 12 -15.20 17.87 -37.10
N THR A 13 -14.60 17.91 -35.90
CA THR A 13 -15.32 17.87 -34.63
C THR A 13 -16.26 19.07 -34.51
N ALA A 14 -15.78 20.29 -34.78
CA ALA A 14 -16.57 21.50 -34.72
C ALA A 14 -17.74 21.49 -35.72
N VAL A 15 -17.48 21.09 -36.98
CA VAL A 15 -18.53 20.97 -38.01
C VAL A 15 -19.58 19.94 -37.60
N SER A 16 -19.14 18.78 -37.08
CA SER A 16 -20.04 17.74 -36.61
C SER A 16 -20.95 18.20 -35.48
N MET A 17 -20.41 18.94 -34.51
CA MET A 17 -21.21 19.47 -33.38
C MET A 17 -22.24 20.49 -33.85
N VAL A 18 -21.82 21.46 -34.67
CA VAL A 18 -22.75 22.48 -35.20
C VAL A 18 -23.88 21.83 -35.97
N LEU A 19 -23.56 20.81 -36.77
CA LEU A 19 -24.55 20.05 -37.52
C LEU A 19 -25.51 19.29 -36.60
N THR A 20 -24.98 18.56 -35.61
CA THR A 20 -25.79 17.77 -34.67
C THR A 20 -26.72 18.67 -33.87
N LEU A 21 -26.20 19.77 -33.34
CA LEU A 21 -27.01 20.76 -32.63
C LEU A 21 -28.08 21.38 -33.53
N ALA A 22 -27.74 21.80 -34.75
CA ALA A 22 -28.69 22.39 -35.68
C ALA A 22 -29.83 21.42 -36.02
N VAL A 23 -29.49 20.15 -36.30
CA VAL A 23 -30.48 19.11 -36.59
C VAL A 23 -31.35 18.81 -35.38
N VAL A 24 -30.77 18.65 -34.18
CA VAL A 24 -31.55 18.41 -32.95
C VAL A 24 -32.51 19.57 -32.70
N VAL A 25 -32.07 20.82 -32.81
CA VAL A 25 -32.94 21.98 -32.58
C VAL A 25 -34.04 22.06 -33.64
N MET A 26 -33.71 21.90 -34.91
CA MET A 26 -34.69 21.99 -36.01
C MET A 26 -35.71 20.85 -35.97
N TRP A 27 -35.27 19.64 -35.62
CA TRP A 27 -36.12 18.44 -35.65
C TRP A 27 -36.85 18.22 -34.33
N LEU A 28 -36.14 18.21 -33.21
CA LEU A 28 -36.72 17.97 -31.88
C LEU A 28 -37.50 19.20 -31.38
N GLY A 29 -37.11 20.41 -31.80
CA GLY A 29 -37.82 21.66 -31.45
C GLY A 29 -39.25 21.76 -31.99
N VAL A 30 -39.64 20.88 -32.93
CA VAL A 30 -41.03 20.74 -33.38
C VAL A 30 -41.87 19.98 -32.34
N ALA A 31 -41.26 19.07 -31.58
CA ALA A 31 -41.93 18.19 -30.63
C ALA A 31 -41.83 18.67 -29.17
N VAL A 32 -40.74 19.35 -28.81
CA VAL A 32 -40.48 19.84 -27.45
C VAL A 32 -40.08 21.32 -27.48
N PRO A 33 -40.18 22.04 -26.35
CA PRO A 33 -39.70 23.42 -26.28
C PRO A 33 -38.25 23.55 -26.75
N TRP A 34 -37.97 24.55 -27.58
CA TRP A 34 -36.66 24.74 -28.22
C TRP A 34 -35.48 24.77 -27.23
N MET A 35 -35.69 25.26 -26.00
CA MET A 35 -34.68 25.23 -24.93
C MET A 35 -34.30 23.82 -24.51
N VAL A 36 -35.27 22.91 -24.44
CA VAL A 36 -35.03 21.50 -24.11
C VAL A 36 -34.24 20.84 -25.25
N ALA A 37 -34.61 21.10 -26.50
CA ALA A 37 -33.88 20.58 -27.66
C ALA A 37 -32.42 21.06 -27.68
N LEU A 38 -32.17 22.33 -27.35
CA LEU A 38 -30.81 22.87 -27.21
C LEU A 38 -30.02 22.15 -26.12
N VAL A 39 -30.60 21.93 -24.94
CA VAL A 39 -29.92 21.20 -23.85
C VAL A 39 -29.61 19.76 -24.26
N VAL A 40 -30.52 19.08 -24.96
CA VAL A 40 -30.29 17.73 -25.48
C VAL A 40 -29.13 17.71 -26.49
N GLY A 41 -29.12 18.62 -27.46
CA GLY A 41 -28.05 18.71 -28.45
C GLY A 41 -26.69 19.00 -27.80
N LEU A 42 -26.64 19.99 -26.91
CA LEU A 42 -25.44 20.31 -26.13
C LEU A 42 -25.01 19.16 -25.20
N GLY A 43 -25.96 18.39 -24.68
CA GLY A 43 -25.67 17.22 -23.85
C GLY A 43 -25.00 16.09 -24.63
N ILE A 44 -25.48 15.81 -25.84
CA ILE A 44 -24.88 14.81 -26.74
C ILE A 44 -23.45 15.22 -27.09
N ASP A 45 -23.27 16.44 -27.60
CA ASP A 45 -21.97 16.93 -28.03
C ASP A 45 -21.02 17.16 -26.84
N GLY A 46 -21.54 17.64 -25.71
CA GLY A 46 -20.79 17.86 -24.47
C GLY A 46 -20.28 16.57 -23.85
N GLY A 47 -21.12 15.53 -23.79
CA GLY A 47 -20.73 14.19 -23.36
C GLY A 47 -19.65 13.61 -24.27
N TRP A 48 -19.81 13.77 -25.59
CA TRP A 48 -18.81 13.35 -26.56
C TRP A 48 -17.48 14.09 -26.40
N LEU A 49 -17.48 15.42 -26.27
CA LEU A 49 -16.27 16.21 -26.04
C LEU A 49 -15.58 15.86 -24.73
N ALA A 50 -16.34 15.62 -23.66
CA ALA A 50 -15.78 15.20 -22.37
C ALA A 50 -15.02 13.88 -22.51
N THR A 51 -15.58 12.91 -23.25
CA THR A 51 -14.91 11.63 -23.50
C THR A 51 -13.67 11.80 -24.36
N LEU A 52 -13.73 12.62 -25.42
CA LEU A 52 -12.57 12.92 -26.27
C LEU A 52 -11.45 13.63 -25.50
N ALA A 53 -11.80 14.59 -24.66
CA ALA A 53 -10.84 15.29 -23.81
C ALA A 53 -10.18 14.34 -22.81
N TYR A 54 -10.96 13.42 -22.23
CA TYR A 54 -10.45 12.42 -21.29
C TYR A 54 -9.52 11.41 -21.99
N GLU A 55 -9.89 10.90 -23.16
CA GLU A 55 -9.04 10.04 -23.99
C GLU A 55 -7.73 10.74 -24.37
N ARG A 56 -7.79 12.02 -24.76
CA ARG A 56 -6.61 12.82 -25.10
C ARG A 56 -5.68 13.01 -23.92
N ARG A 57 -6.24 13.23 -22.73
CA ARG A 57 -5.49 13.32 -21.48
C ARG A 57 -4.79 12.00 -21.14
N LEU A 58 -5.49 10.87 -21.27
CA LEU A 58 -4.92 9.54 -21.04
C LEU A 58 -3.81 9.24 -22.05
N ALA A 59 -4.04 9.51 -23.34
CA ALA A 59 -3.06 9.30 -24.38
C ALA A 59 -1.78 10.13 -24.15
N ALA A 60 -1.91 11.37 -23.66
CA ALA A 60 -0.77 12.20 -23.27
C ALA A 60 0.02 11.64 -22.07
N GLN A 61 -0.61 10.80 -21.25
CA GLN A 61 0.02 10.09 -20.13
C GLN A 61 0.55 8.69 -20.53
N GLY A 62 0.38 8.29 -21.80
CA GLY A 62 0.73 6.95 -22.27
C GLY A 62 -0.23 5.85 -21.81
N ASP A 63 -1.41 6.21 -21.29
CA ASP A 63 -2.44 5.29 -20.82
C ASP A 63 -3.66 5.28 -21.75
N HIS A 64 -4.46 4.21 -21.70
CA HIS A 64 -5.67 4.06 -22.51
C HIS A 64 -6.76 3.36 -21.71
N SER A 65 -8.01 3.82 -21.87
CA SER A 65 -9.17 3.23 -21.20
C SER A 65 -10.19 2.75 -22.22
N THR A 66 -10.26 1.43 -22.43
CA THR A 66 -11.28 0.78 -23.27
C THR A 66 -12.71 1.23 -22.96
N PRO A 67 -13.18 1.30 -21.69
CA PRO A 67 -14.55 1.73 -21.42
C PRO A 67 -14.80 3.17 -21.88
N VAL A 68 -13.85 4.09 -21.69
CA VAL A 68 -13.98 5.47 -22.17
C VAL A 68 -14.05 5.50 -23.69
N THR A 69 -13.19 4.75 -24.37
CA THR A 69 -13.20 4.63 -25.84
C THR A 69 -14.54 4.14 -26.36
N VAL A 70 -15.11 3.11 -25.73
CA VAL A 70 -16.43 2.59 -26.07
C VAL A 70 -17.52 3.66 -25.87
N VAL A 71 -17.48 4.39 -24.76
CA VAL A 71 -18.44 5.49 -24.49
C VAL A 71 -18.30 6.59 -25.54
N GLY A 72 -17.08 6.98 -25.91
CA GLY A 72 -16.84 7.99 -26.96
C GLY A 72 -17.36 7.55 -28.33
N TRP A 73 -17.25 6.27 -28.67
CA TRP A 73 -17.87 5.70 -29.88
C TRP A 73 -19.39 5.63 -29.78
N ALA A 74 -19.94 5.29 -28.61
CA ALA A 74 -21.38 5.26 -28.39
C ALA A 74 -22.02 6.64 -28.60
N PHE A 75 -21.42 7.71 -28.07
CA PHE A 75 -21.87 9.09 -28.33
C PHE A 75 -21.80 9.44 -29.82
N GLY A 76 -20.72 9.08 -30.51
CA GLY A 76 -20.61 9.26 -31.96
C GLY A 76 -21.71 8.52 -32.73
N ALA A 77 -22.02 7.29 -32.34
CA ALA A 77 -23.09 6.49 -32.93
C ALA A 77 -24.48 7.10 -32.66
N VAL A 78 -24.72 7.61 -31.46
CA VAL A 78 -25.97 8.32 -31.10
C VAL A 78 -26.14 9.58 -31.94
N ALA A 79 -25.10 10.42 -32.05
CA ALA A 79 -25.14 11.63 -32.88
C ALA A 79 -25.41 11.30 -34.35
N THR A 80 -24.72 10.30 -34.91
CA THR A 80 -24.99 9.81 -36.27
C THR A 80 -26.40 9.25 -36.41
N GLY A 81 -26.90 8.50 -35.42
CA GLY A 81 -28.27 7.98 -35.42
C GLY A 81 -29.32 9.09 -35.49
N VAL A 82 -29.13 10.18 -34.74
CA VAL A 82 -30.00 11.37 -34.81
C VAL A 82 -29.98 12.00 -36.21
N LEU A 83 -28.79 12.15 -36.81
CA LEU A 83 -28.65 12.70 -38.16
C LEU A 83 -29.31 11.81 -39.22
N VAL A 84 -29.15 10.48 -39.12
CA VAL A 84 -29.79 9.51 -40.01
C VAL A 84 -31.31 9.56 -39.85
N ALA A 85 -31.83 9.58 -38.62
CA ALA A 85 -33.26 9.69 -38.36
C ALA A 85 -33.84 10.97 -38.96
N HIS A 86 -33.15 12.11 -38.80
CA HIS A 86 -33.53 13.35 -39.44
C HIS A 86 -33.54 13.23 -40.97
N ALA A 87 -32.49 12.68 -41.56
CA ALA A 87 -32.36 12.49 -43.01
C ALA A 87 -33.55 11.72 -43.60
N LEU A 88 -33.96 10.63 -42.93
CA LEU A 88 -35.07 9.77 -43.36
C LEU A 88 -36.44 10.46 -43.27
N THR A 89 -36.58 11.49 -42.44
CA THR A 89 -37.82 12.28 -42.29
C THR A 89 -37.81 13.59 -43.08
N SER A 90 -36.70 13.91 -43.74
CA SER A 90 -36.53 15.15 -44.52
C SER A 90 -37.05 14.99 -45.95
N SER A 91 -37.39 16.11 -46.59
CA SER A 91 -37.77 16.15 -48.01
C SER A 91 -36.61 15.86 -48.96
N SER A 92 -35.37 15.95 -48.49
CA SER A 92 -34.15 15.70 -49.28
C SER A 92 -33.19 14.72 -48.57
N PRO A 93 -33.53 13.41 -48.52
CA PRO A 93 -32.79 12.44 -47.70
C PRO A 93 -31.33 12.25 -48.11
N ALA A 94 -31.04 12.29 -49.42
CA ALA A 94 -29.71 11.98 -49.95
C ALA A 94 -28.63 12.95 -49.45
N ALA A 95 -28.92 14.25 -49.38
CA ALA A 95 -27.98 15.24 -48.88
C ALA A 95 -27.68 15.04 -47.39
N TRP A 96 -28.70 14.79 -46.58
CA TRP A 96 -28.54 14.59 -45.14
C TRP A 96 -27.84 13.27 -44.79
N LEU A 97 -28.10 12.19 -45.54
CA LEU A 97 -27.39 10.91 -45.39
C LEU A 97 -25.90 11.01 -45.74
N ALA A 98 -25.51 11.90 -46.64
CA ALA A 98 -24.09 12.13 -46.93
C ALA A 98 -23.34 12.71 -45.72
N VAL A 99 -23.99 13.61 -44.98
CA VAL A 99 -23.38 14.35 -43.87
C VAL A 99 -23.57 13.63 -42.52
N SER A 100 -24.51 12.70 -42.40
CA SER A 100 -24.82 12.01 -41.13
C SER A 100 -23.65 11.21 -40.53
N TRP A 101 -22.64 10.89 -41.33
CA TRP A 101 -21.45 10.15 -40.91
C TRP A 101 -20.35 11.02 -40.30
N PHE A 102 -20.56 12.35 -40.26
CA PHE A 102 -19.58 13.31 -39.76
C PHE A 102 -19.12 13.07 -38.31
N PRO A 103 -19.99 12.71 -37.35
CA PRO A 103 -19.55 12.38 -35.98
C PRO A 103 -18.57 11.21 -35.92
N LEU A 104 -18.86 10.14 -36.66
CA LEU A 104 -17.97 8.97 -36.73
C LEU A 104 -16.67 9.30 -37.47
N ALA A 105 -16.74 10.07 -38.55
CA ALA A 105 -15.56 10.52 -39.28
C ALA A 105 -14.65 11.39 -38.41
N ALA A 106 -15.21 12.31 -37.60
CA ALA A 106 -14.45 13.11 -36.65
C ALA A 106 -13.72 12.24 -35.61
N LYS A 107 -14.39 11.23 -35.05
CA LYS A 107 -13.79 10.27 -34.12
C LYS A 107 -12.67 9.47 -34.78
N ALA A 108 -12.90 8.97 -36.00
CA ALA A 108 -11.89 8.26 -36.77
C ALA A 108 -10.66 9.13 -37.06
N LEU A 109 -10.86 10.42 -37.35
CA LEU A 109 -9.76 11.34 -37.61
C LEU A 109 -8.87 11.55 -36.38
N TRP A 110 -9.45 11.54 -35.18
CA TRP A 110 -8.69 11.54 -33.93
C TRP A 110 -7.89 10.25 -33.72
N LEU A 111 -8.41 9.09 -34.13
CA LEU A 111 -7.65 7.83 -34.09
C LEU A 111 -6.46 7.86 -35.05
N VAL A 112 -6.69 8.28 -36.30
CA VAL A 112 -5.63 8.43 -37.30
C VAL A 112 -4.56 9.41 -36.80
N HIS A 113 -4.98 10.51 -36.18
CA HIS A 113 -4.05 11.46 -35.57
C HIS A 113 -3.22 10.83 -34.45
N GLY A 114 -3.82 10.05 -33.55
CA GLY A 114 -3.09 9.35 -32.48
C GLY A 114 -2.11 8.31 -33.03
N LEU A 115 -2.49 7.58 -34.08
CA LEU A 115 -1.58 6.67 -34.79
C LEU A 115 -0.41 7.44 -35.43
N TRP A 116 -0.69 8.59 -36.02
CA TRP A 116 0.34 9.40 -36.66
C TRP A 116 1.35 9.96 -35.64
N GLU A 117 0.88 10.43 -34.48
CA GLU A 117 1.73 10.82 -33.36
C GLU A 117 2.62 9.65 -32.89
N GLY A 118 2.06 8.43 -32.83
CA GLY A 118 2.82 7.22 -32.50
C GLY A 118 3.90 6.88 -33.53
N THR A 119 3.60 7.01 -34.83
CA THR A 119 4.58 6.77 -35.91
C THR A 119 5.62 7.88 -36.07
N ALA A 120 5.36 9.08 -35.54
CA ALA A 120 6.29 10.20 -35.59
C ALA A 120 7.38 10.14 -34.50
N LEU A 121 7.21 9.29 -33.48
CA LEU A 121 8.26 9.00 -32.51
C LEU A 121 9.37 8.20 -33.20
N THR A 122 10.60 8.71 -33.18
CA THR A 122 11.77 8.00 -33.73
C THR A 122 11.96 6.67 -33.01
N VAL A 123 12.54 5.67 -33.68
CA VAL A 123 12.83 4.34 -33.10
C VAL A 123 13.56 4.47 -31.76
N THR A 124 14.50 5.42 -31.66
CA THR A 124 15.24 5.76 -30.44
C THR A 124 14.34 6.28 -29.31
N ALA A 125 13.32 7.09 -29.61
CA ALA A 125 12.38 7.57 -28.61
C ALA A 125 11.50 6.43 -28.08
N LEU A 126 11.04 5.54 -28.97
CA LEU A 126 10.27 4.36 -28.57
C LEU A 126 11.10 3.38 -27.72
N GLU A 127 12.37 3.21 -28.04
CA GLU A 127 13.29 2.38 -27.26
C GLU A 127 13.55 2.97 -25.87
N SER A 128 13.73 4.30 -25.76
CA SER A 128 13.86 4.97 -24.46
C SER A 128 12.61 4.83 -23.59
N ILE A 129 11.41 4.93 -24.18
CA ILE A 129 10.14 4.75 -23.48
C ILE A 129 10.00 3.31 -23.00
N ARG A 130 10.36 2.31 -23.83
CA ARG A 130 10.37 0.91 -23.40
C ARG A 130 11.36 0.69 -22.26
N GLY A 131 12.55 1.28 -22.33
CA GLY A 131 13.55 1.23 -21.25
C GLY A 131 12.99 1.73 -19.92
N ILE A 132 12.42 2.93 -19.91
CA ILE A 132 11.80 3.54 -18.72
C ILE A 132 10.66 2.68 -18.17
N GLN A 133 9.81 2.12 -19.05
CA GLN A 133 8.71 1.25 -18.62
C GLN A 133 9.20 -0.06 -17.99
N GLN A 134 10.29 -0.65 -18.50
CA GLN A 134 10.85 -1.85 -17.90
C GLN A 134 11.56 -1.56 -16.59
N GLU A 135 12.30 -0.46 -16.50
CA GLU A 135 12.92 -0.04 -15.24
C GLU A 135 11.86 0.19 -14.15
N ALA A 136 10.74 0.85 -14.48
CA ALA A 136 9.63 1.03 -13.55
C ALA A 136 8.96 -0.30 -13.14
N ARG A 137 8.85 -1.27 -14.07
CA ARG A 137 8.34 -2.62 -13.74
C ARG A 137 9.29 -3.38 -12.82
N ASP A 138 10.58 -3.29 -13.09
CA ASP A 138 11.62 -3.95 -12.30
C ASP A 138 11.69 -3.34 -10.90
N GLU A 139 11.63 -2.02 -10.78
CA GLU A 139 11.56 -1.32 -9.49
C GLU A 139 10.31 -1.73 -8.70
N ALA A 140 9.14 -1.80 -9.34
CA ALA A 140 7.92 -2.27 -8.70
C ALA A 140 8.01 -3.74 -8.27
N ALA A 141 8.67 -4.60 -9.06
CA ALA A 141 8.92 -5.99 -8.70
C ALA A 141 9.86 -6.11 -7.49
N VAL A 142 10.94 -5.33 -7.46
CA VAL A 142 11.88 -5.26 -6.34
C VAL A 142 11.19 -4.73 -5.08
N ALA A 143 10.38 -3.67 -5.19
CA ALA A 143 9.61 -3.14 -4.06
C ALA A 143 8.65 -4.19 -3.48
N ARG A 144 7.93 -4.94 -4.34
CA ARG A 144 7.08 -6.06 -3.89
C ARG A 144 7.87 -7.18 -3.24
N ALA A 145 9.03 -7.54 -3.79
CA ALA A 145 9.89 -8.57 -3.21
C ALA A 145 10.41 -8.16 -1.82
N ARG A 146 10.79 -6.88 -1.66
CA ARG A 146 11.22 -6.31 -0.38
C ARG A 146 10.08 -6.25 0.65
N LEU A 147 8.89 -5.82 0.25
CA LEU A 147 7.72 -5.84 1.14
C LEU A 147 7.38 -7.26 1.59
N ARG A 148 7.49 -8.25 0.69
CA ARG A 148 7.30 -9.67 1.05
C ARG A 148 8.37 -10.18 2.02
N SER A 149 9.64 -9.80 1.85
CA SER A 149 10.70 -10.24 2.77
C SER A 149 10.56 -9.62 4.16
N GLU A 150 10.17 -8.35 4.23
CA GLU A 150 9.87 -7.66 5.49
C GLU A 150 8.65 -8.30 6.19
N ALA A 151 7.57 -8.58 5.44
CA ALA A 151 6.39 -9.25 5.98
C ALA A 151 6.68 -10.66 6.52
N ALA A 152 7.44 -11.49 5.77
CA ALA A 152 7.81 -12.83 6.22
C ALA A 152 8.69 -12.82 7.48
N THR A 153 9.57 -11.82 7.59
CA THR A 153 10.41 -11.62 8.79
C THR A 153 9.54 -11.28 10.00
N GLU A 154 8.56 -10.38 9.82
CA GLU A 154 7.65 -9.99 10.91
C GLU A 154 6.70 -11.13 11.30
N GLU A 155 6.21 -11.92 10.35
CA GLU A 155 5.41 -13.13 10.63
C GLU A 155 6.20 -14.15 11.47
N THR A 156 7.48 -14.38 11.12
CA THR A 156 8.37 -15.26 11.88
C THR A 156 8.58 -14.72 13.30
N ARG A 157 8.76 -13.40 13.44
CA ARG A 157 8.91 -12.74 14.74
C ARG A 157 7.65 -12.85 15.59
N LEU A 158 6.48 -12.58 15.03
CA LEU A 158 5.19 -12.70 15.72
C LEU A 158 4.92 -14.14 16.14
N THR A 159 5.24 -15.12 15.30
CA THR A 159 5.13 -16.54 15.62
C THR A 159 6.06 -16.92 16.77
N ALA A 160 7.31 -16.44 16.75
CA ALA A 160 8.26 -16.68 17.83
C ALA A 160 7.81 -16.06 19.16
N VAL A 161 7.31 -14.81 19.15
CA VAL A 161 6.79 -14.11 20.32
C VAL A 161 5.55 -14.82 20.87
N THR A 162 4.60 -15.20 20.00
CA THR A 162 3.38 -15.92 20.39
C THR A 162 3.72 -17.29 20.97
N GLY A 163 4.65 -18.02 20.35
CA GLY A 163 5.12 -19.31 20.86
C GLY A 163 5.83 -19.19 22.21
N ALA A 164 6.62 -18.14 22.41
CA ALA A 164 7.23 -17.85 23.72
C ALA A 164 6.16 -17.51 24.77
N GLY A 165 5.19 -16.65 24.44
CA GLY A 165 4.06 -16.32 25.31
C GLY A 165 3.23 -17.54 25.71
N ALA A 166 2.94 -18.44 24.77
CA ALA A 166 2.23 -19.69 25.04
C ALA A 166 2.99 -20.60 26.01
N ARG A 167 4.34 -20.66 25.91
CA ARG A 167 5.17 -21.41 26.86
C ARG A 167 5.12 -20.79 28.27
N VAL A 168 5.23 -19.47 28.37
CA VAL A 168 5.14 -18.75 29.67
C VAL A 168 3.78 -18.96 30.31
N ALA A 169 2.70 -18.80 29.56
CA ALA A 169 1.33 -19.02 30.05
C ALA A 169 1.13 -20.45 30.56
N ARG A 170 1.70 -21.45 29.87
CA ARG A 170 1.65 -22.86 30.31
C ARG A 170 2.37 -23.08 31.63
N VAL A 171 3.59 -22.55 31.78
CA VAL A 171 4.37 -22.68 33.03
C VAL A 171 3.65 -22.00 34.19
N GLN A 172 3.06 -20.83 33.97
CA GLN A 172 2.26 -20.15 35.00
C GLN A 172 1.04 -20.98 35.41
N ALA A 173 0.33 -21.58 34.45
CA ALA A 173 -0.81 -22.45 34.73
C ALA A 173 -0.41 -23.71 35.51
N GLU A 174 0.69 -24.37 35.15
CA GLU A 174 1.21 -25.53 35.89
C GLU A 174 1.66 -25.16 37.31
N THR A 175 2.30 -24.00 37.48
CA THR A 175 2.72 -23.48 38.78
C THR A 175 1.50 -23.20 39.66
N ALA A 176 0.49 -22.50 39.14
CA ALA A 176 -0.75 -22.22 39.85
C ALA A 176 -1.47 -23.51 40.27
N LYS A 177 -1.52 -24.52 39.40
CA LYS A 177 -2.10 -25.84 39.71
C LYS A 177 -1.33 -26.55 40.83
N THR A 178 0.00 -26.51 40.78
CA THR A 178 0.86 -27.14 41.79
C THR A 178 0.70 -26.48 43.16
N LEU A 179 0.69 -25.15 43.18
CA LEU A 179 0.45 -24.36 44.40
C LEU A 179 -0.94 -24.62 44.98
N SER A 180 -1.98 -24.64 44.14
CA SER A 180 -3.35 -24.95 44.57
C SER A 180 -3.44 -26.36 45.17
N LYS A 181 -2.78 -27.35 44.57
CA LYS A 181 -2.72 -28.72 45.10
C LYS A 181 -1.99 -28.78 46.45
N ALA A 182 -0.84 -28.11 46.56
CA ALA A 182 -0.08 -28.04 47.80
C ALA A 182 -0.92 -27.39 48.91
N TRP A 183 -1.65 -26.32 48.60
CA TRP A 183 -2.56 -25.66 49.54
C TRP A 183 -3.72 -26.56 49.97
N SER A 184 -4.39 -27.22 49.02
CA SER A 184 -5.45 -28.18 49.32
C SER A 184 -4.93 -29.29 50.24
N THR A 185 -3.70 -29.75 50.05
CA THR A 185 -3.08 -30.79 50.89
C THR A 185 -2.81 -30.26 52.30
N LEU A 186 -2.32 -29.02 52.41
CA LEU A 186 -2.06 -28.38 53.68
C LEU A 186 -3.36 -28.13 54.47
N GLU A 187 -4.42 -27.68 53.81
CA GLU A 187 -5.74 -27.49 54.41
C GLU A 187 -6.35 -28.82 54.88
N THR A 188 -6.27 -29.87 54.07
CA THR A 188 -6.73 -31.22 54.49
C THR A 188 -5.92 -31.75 55.67
N THR A 189 -4.61 -31.48 55.72
CA THR A 189 -3.76 -31.88 56.85
C THR A 189 -4.12 -31.07 58.10
N ARG A 190 -4.41 -29.78 57.96
CA ARG A 190 -4.84 -28.90 59.06
C ARG A 190 -6.19 -29.32 59.66
N ALA A 191 -7.11 -29.80 58.82
CA ALA A 191 -8.42 -30.30 59.26
C ALA A 191 -8.35 -31.66 59.98
N SER A 192 -7.20 -32.37 59.94
CA SER A 192 -7.03 -33.64 60.66
C SER A 192 -6.79 -33.40 62.17
N GLU A 193 -7.42 -34.23 63.01
CA GLU A 193 -7.57 -33.96 64.45
C GLU A 193 -6.26 -34.02 65.26
N GLU A 194 -5.35 -34.95 64.94
CA GLU A 194 -4.02 -35.05 65.57
C GLU A 194 -3.02 -34.02 65.00
N THR A 195 -2.94 -33.89 63.68
CA THR A 195 -1.96 -33.02 63.01
C THR A 195 -2.33 -31.55 63.09
N GLY A 196 -3.62 -31.21 63.14
CA GLY A 196 -4.11 -29.85 63.31
C GLY A 196 -3.70 -29.24 64.64
N LYS A 197 -3.65 -30.04 65.72
CA LYS A 197 -3.15 -29.60 67.04
C LYS A 197 -1.65 -29.29 67.00
N ALA A 198 -0.85 -30.12 66.32
CA ALA A 198 0.57 -29.89 66.13
C ALA A 198 0.85 -28.63 65.30
N LEU A 199 0.13 -28.42 64.19
CA LEU A 199 0.27 -27.21 63.35
C LEU A 199 -0.17 -25.93 64.07
N THR A 200 -1.23 -26.00 64.88
CA THR A 200 -1.71 -24.87 65.70
C THR A 200 -0.67 -24.49 66.77
N SER A 201 0.04 -25.47 67.33
CA SER A 201 1.12 -25.21 68.30
C SER A 201 2.34 -24.48 67.73
N VAL A 202 2.54 -24.55 66.41
CA VAL A 202 3.67 -23.91 65.71
C VAL A 202 3.30 -22.53 65.16
N THR A 203 2.03 -22.32 64.79
CA THR A 203 1.55 -21.11 64.10
C THR A 203 0.89 -20.09 65.01
N THR A 204 0.33 -20.53 66.14
CA THR A 204 -0.25 -19.64 67.16
C THR A 204 0.64 -19.66 68.40
N PRO A 205 0.95 -18.50 69.01
CA PRO A 205 1.72 -18.47 70.24
C PRO A 205 0.94 -19.15 71.37
N VAL A 206 1.33 -20.37 71.72
CA VAL A 206 0.74 -21.13 72.84
C VAL A 206 1.26 -20.62 74.20
N THR A 207 2.33 -19.81 74.18
CA THR A 207 2.96 -19.18 75.35
C THR A 207 3.13 -17.69 75.14
N VAL A 208 2.72 -16.89 76.13
CA VAL A 208 2.85 -15.43 76.10
C VAL A 208 4.33 -15.05 76.03
N GLY A 209 4.74 -14.30 74.99
CA GLY A 209 6.11 -13.83 74.80
C GLY A 209 7.00 -14.67 73.88
N VAL A 210 6.47 -15.76 73.30
CA VAL A 210 7.19 -16.57 72.30
C VAL A 210 6.68 -16.24 70.90
N THR A 211 7.56 -15.77 70.02
CA THR A 211 7.24 -15.55 68.60
C THR A 211 7.05 -16.90 67.89
N PRO A 212 5.97 -17.10 67.11
CA PRO A 212 5.79 -18.31 66.34
C PRO A 212 6.99 -18.48 65.38
N ARG A 213 7.55 -19.69 65.32
CA ARG A 213 8.76 -19.99 64.54
C ARG A 213 8.51 -20.01 63.04
N TRP A 214 7.25 -19.94 62.62
CA TRP A 214 6.83 -20.05 61.23
C TRP A 214 5.70 -19.07 60.94
N GLU A 215 5.97 -18.08 60.08
CA GLU A 215 4.96 -17.21 59.51
C GLU A 215 4.38 -17.86 58.25
N LEU A 216 3.04 -17.96 58.18
CA LEU A 216 2.35 -18.39 56.97
C LEU A 216 2.50 -17.30 55.89
N PRO A 217 2.86 -17.64 54.64
CA PRO A 217 2.93 -16.65 53.56
C PRO A 217 1.56 -16.01 53.34
N VAL A 218 1.46 -14.70 53.55
CA VAL A 218 0.25 -13.91 53.25
C VAL A 218 0.27 -13.60 51.75
N TRP A 219 -0.81 -13.98 51.05
CA TRP A 219 -1.00 -13.59 49.65
C TRP A 219 -1.33 -12.09 49.56
N GLY A 220 -0.31 -11.26 49.37
CA GLY A 220 -0.45 -9.97 48.69
C GLY A 220 -0.31 -10.15 47.17
N PRO A 221 -0.70 -9.15 46.35
CA PRO A 221 -0.40 -9.18 44.92
C PRO A 221 1.09 -9.45 44.74
N SER A 222 1.42 -10.54 44.05
CA SER A 222 2.81 -10.93 43.80
C SER A 222 3.51 -9.73 43.17
N GLU A 223 4.49 -9.15 43.87
CA GLU A 223 5.38 -8.16 43.29
C GLU A 223 5.97 -8.82 42.04
N ALA A 224 5.71 -8.25 40.87
CA ALA A 224 6.22 -8.79 39.62
C ALA A 224 7.72 -8.98 39.81
N VAL A 225 8.18 -10.23 39.79
CA VAL A 225 9.61 -10.56 39.79
C VAL A 225 10.21 -9.63 38.76
N ARG A 226 11.05 -8.69 39.22
CA ARG A 226 11.75 -7.77 38.32
C ARG A 226 12.44 -8.68 37.33
N THR A 227 11.95 -8.69 36.09
CA THR A 227 12.75 -9.11 34.95
C THR A 227 14.11 -8.48 35.18
N PRO A 228 15.23 -9.22 35.08
CA PRO A 228 16.52 -8.57 35.11
C PRO A 228 16.39 -7.46 34.09
N ALA A 229 16.44 -6.21 34.55
CA ALA A 229 16.63 -5.12 33.63
C ALA A 229 17.85 -5.60 32.85
N LEU A 230 17.71 -5.77 31.53
CA LEU A 230 18.89 -5.64 30.71
C LEU A 230 19.41 -4.28 31.13
N GLU A 231 20.40 -4.25 32.03
CA GLU A 231 21.22 -3.08 32.22
C GLU A 231 21.76 -2.84 30.83
N ALA A 232 21.09 -1.93 30.14
CA ALA A 232 21.52 -1.42 28.87
C ALA A 232 22.86 -0.79 29.21
N ALA A 233 23.94 -1.57 29.03
CA ALA A 233 25.29 -1.05 29.00
C ALA A 233 25.20 0.26 28.19
N PRO A 234 25.71 1.38 28.73
CA PRO A 234 25.46 2.70 28.16
C PRO A 234 25.71 2.63 26.67
N ALA A 235 24.66 2.89 25.89
CA ALA A 235 24.72 2.74 24.45
C ALA A 235 25.87 3.60 23.94
N LEU A 236 26.81 2.98 23.22
CA LEU A 236 27.95 3.67 22.61
C LEU A 236 27.45 4.96 21.93
N THR A 237 28.08 6.09 22.24
CA THR A 237 27.84 7.34 21.52
C THR A 237 28.21 7.14 20.04
N ASP A 238 27.66 7.96 19.14
CA ASP A 238 27.95 7.79 17.71
C ASP A 238 29.46 7.97 17.42
N ASP A 239 30.15 8.86 18.12
CA ASP A 239 31.61 9.04 17.98
C ASP A 239 32.39 7.81 18.47
N ALA A 240 31.97 7.19 19.58
CA ALA A 240 32.60 5.97 20.08
C ALA A 240 32.32 4.78 19.16
N LEU A 241 31.13 4.74 18.56
CA LEU A 241 30.76 3.73 17.57
C LEU A 241 31.64 3.86 16.32
N ASP A 242 31.87 5.08 15.84
CA ASP A 242 32.70 5.34 14.66
C ASP A 242 34.16 4.93 14.93
N ALA A 243 34.71 5.25 16.11
CA ALA A 243 36.07 4.87 16.50
C ALA A 243 36.26 3.34 16.53
N VAL A 244 35.32 2.61 17.17
CA VAL A 244 35.37 1.14 17.24
C VAL A 244 35.20 0.50 15.86
N VAL A 245 34.32 1.05 15.02
CA VAL A 245 34.11 0.56 13.66
C VAL A 245 35.37 0.76 12.80
N GLU A 246 36.05 1.90 12.92
CA GLU A 246 37.30 2.16 12.20
C GLU A 246 38.42 1.23 12.65
N GLU A 247 38.60 1.08 13.97
CA GLU A 247 39.62 0.19 14.54
C GLU A 247 39.46 -1.25 14.02
N ILE A 248 38.23 -1.78 14.03
CA ILE A 248 37.94 -3.13 13.53
C ILE A 248 38.15 -3.19 12.01
N ARG A 249 37.75 -2.16 11.26
CA ARG A 249 37.89 -2.13 9.80
C ARG A 249 39.36 -2.21 9.37
N THR A 250 40.23 -1.44 10.02
CA THR A 250 41.67 -1.37 9.70
C THR A 250 42.51 -2.40 10.44
N SER A 251 41.88 -3.30 11.22
CA SER A 251 42.58 -4.33 11.99
C SER A 251 43.32 -5.36 11.13
N ARG A 252 43.09 -5.37 9.81
CA ARG A 252 43.78 -6.22 8.82
C ARG A 252 44.04 -5.43 7.55
N THR A 253 45.05 -5.88 6.81
CA THR A 253 45.35 -5.42 5.46
C THR A 253 45.14 -6.59 4.50
N PRO A 254 44.25 -6.47 3.48
CA PRO A 254 43.39 -5.33 3.18
C PRO A 254 42.27 -5.10 4.25
N PRO A 255 41.69 -3.89 4.31
CA PRO A 255 40.63 -3.55 5.25
C PRO A 255 39.44 -4.49 5.13
N LEU A 256 38.80 -4.80 6.25
CA LEU A 256 37.68 -5.74 6.30
C LEU A 256 36.48 -5.25 5.49
N SER A 257 35.67 -6.19 4.99
CA SER A 257 34.35 -5.86 4.46
C SER A 257 33.35 -5.53 5.59
N TYR A 258 32.26 -4.82 5.27
CA TYR A 258 31.19 -4.51 6.23
C TYR A 258 30.69 -5.75 6.98
N ARG A 259 30.52 -6.86 6.26
CA ARG A 259 30.01 -8.13 6.83
C ARG A 259 30.97 -8.69 7.87
N GLU A 260 32.27 -8.67 7.60
CA GLU A 260 33.29 -9.17 8.52
C GLU A 260 33.49 -8.24 9.73
N MET A 261 33.47 -6.92 9.51
CA MET A 261 33.49 -5.93 10.58
C MET A 261 32.27 -6.12 11.51
N SER A 262 31.06 -6.23 10.96
CA SER A 262 29.83 -6.38 11.76
C SER A 262 29.85 -7.65 12.62
N ALA A 263 30.35 -8.76 12.07
CA ALA A 263 30.48 -10.02 12.81
C ALA A 263 31.47 -9.88 13.96
N ARG A 264 32.62 -9.22 13.75
CA ARG A 264 33.62 -8.98 14.80
C ARG A 264 33.16 -8.00 15.86
N PHE A 265 32.46 -6.93 15.46
CA PHE A 265 31.85 -5.98 16.38
C PHE A 265 30.93 -6.68 17.38
N ARG A 266 30.10 -7.61 16.90
CA ARG A 266 29.22 -8.42 17.77
C ARG A 266 29.99 -9.45 18.60
N ALA A 267 31.00 -10.09 18.02
CA ALA A 267 31.84 -11.06 18.72
C ALA A 267 32.66 -10.41 19.85
N ALA A 268 33.03 -9.14 19.72
CA ALA A 268 33.70 -8.34 20.75
C ALA A 268 32.74 -7.89 21.88
N GLY A 269 31.46 -8.28 21.82
CA GLY A 269 30.46 -7.96 22.85
C GLY A 269 29.81 -6.59 22.70
N HIS A 270 30.11 -5.84 21.62
CA HIS A 270 29.44 -4.57 21.36
C HIS A 270 28.03 -4.79 20.81
N SER A 271 27.09 -3.94 21.23
CA SER A 271 25.71 -3.95 20.77
C SER A 271 25.31 -2.58 20.19
N ALA A 272 24.78 -2.60 18.97
CA ALA A 272 24.22 -1.43 18.29
C ALA A 272 23.12 -1.89 17.33
N SER A 273 22.12 -1.04 17.10
CA SER A 273 21.11 -1.30 16.06
C SER A 273 21.78 -1.35 14.68
N GLU A 274 21.31 -2.23 13.79
CA GLU A 274 21.85 -2.38 12.41
C GLU A 274 21.85 -1.05 11.65
N LEU A 275 20.83 -0.20 11.86
CA LEU A 275 20.74 1.12 11.24
C LEU A 275 21.91 2.03 11.65
N ARG A 276 22.22 2.09 12.96
CA ARG A 276 23.34 2.89 13.49
C ARG A 276 24.70 2.33 13.05
N LEU A 277 24.86 1.01 13.04
CA LEU A 277 26.11 0.37 12.60
C LEU A 277 26.40 0.62 11.11
N ARG A 278 25.37 0.59 10.25
CA ARG A 278 25.50 0.98 8.83
C ARG A 278 25.80 2.46 8.64
N ALA A 279 25.19 3.32 9.46
CA ALA A 279 25.46 4.76 9.40
C ALA A 279 26.91 5.06 9.78
N ALA A 280 27.42 4.45 10.86
CA ALA A 280 28.81 4.53 11.27
C ALA A 280 29.77 4.02 10.19
N TRP A 281 29.49 2.84 9.63
CA TRP A 281 30.27 2.29 8.52
C TRP A 281 30.35 3.24 7.32
N LYS A 282 29.23 3.89 6.95
CA LYS A 282 29.21 4.86 5.84
C LYS A 282 30.03 6.10 6.13
N ARG A 283 30.08 6.58 7.38
CA ARG A 283 30.90 7.73 7.76
C ARG A 283 32.39 7.41 7.75
N VAL A 284 32.74 6.19 8.16
CA VAL A 284 34.12 5.74 8.34
C VAL A 284 34.75 5.20 7.04
N ALA A 285 33.96 4.61 6.15
CA ALA A 285 34.43 4.02 4.90
C ALA A 285 34.22 4.90 3.65
N ALA A 286 33.67 6.11 3.82
CA ALA A 286 33.60 7.14 2.76
C ALA A 286 34.97 7.79 2.54
#